data_AF-A0A2V7SVV5-F1
#
_entry.id   AF-A0A2V7SVV5-F1
#
_cell.length_a   1.000
_cell.length_b   1.000
_cell.length_c   1.000
_cell.angle_alpha   90.00
_cell.angle_beta   90.00
_cell.angle_gamma   90.00
#
_symmetry.space_group_name_H-M   'P 1'
#
loop_
_entity.id
_entity.type
_entity.pdbx_description
1 polymer ?
#
loop_
_entity_poly.entity_id
_entity_poly.type
_entity_poly.pdbx_seq_one_letter_code
_entity_poly.pdbx_strand_id
1 'polypeptide(L)'
;MAASNSRSKAKAARPTTVAAYLASLTPEKRTVIEEARAFVRRHIPKGYAEFMNWGVINWGIPLEEFSDTHNGQPLSYVGLGAQKSYNSLYLMGTYDSSNGKYTPPFSEKLLVDAFKKAGKRLDMGKCCLHFKQLDDLELTSVATVIAMSTPKEYIAYYRRVKGLA
;
A
#
# COMPACT_ATOMS: atom_id res chain seq x y z
N MET A 1 -3.64 -52.41 -11.76
CA MET A 1 -3.88 -50.99 -12.09
C MET A 1 -4.18 -50.24 -10.79
N ALA A 2 -3.24 -49.42 -10.30
CA ALA A 2 -3.47 -48.57 -9.13
C ALA A 2 -3.53 -47.12 -9.61
N ALA A 3 -4.72 -46.52 -9.61
CA ALA A 3 -4.90 -45.11 -9.95
C ALA A 3 -4.45 -44.25 -8.76
N SER A 4 -3.34 -43.54 -8.93
CA SER A 4 -2.89 -42.51 -8.01
C SER A 4 -3.83 -41.30 -8.11
N ASN A 5 -4.66 -41.09 -7.09
CA ASN A 5 -5.54 -39.93 -7.01
C ASN A 5 -4.74 -38.73 -6.50
N SER A 6 -4.14 -37.99 -7.43
CA SER A 6 -3.58 -36.66 -7.18
C SER A 6 -4.72 -35.69 -6.83
N ARG A 7 -4.96 -35.46 -5.54
CA ARG A 7 -5.76 -34.34 -5.07
C ARG A 7 -4.97 -33.05 -5.33
N SER A 8 -5.38 -32.28 -6.35
CA SER A 8 -4.91 -30.91 -6.50
C SER A 8 -5.31 -30.14 -5.24
N LYS A 9 -4.34 -29.51 -4.56
CA LYS A 9 -4.66 -28.56 -3.48
C LYS A 9 -5.39 -27.39 -4.13
N ALA A 10 -6.68 -27.26 -3.88
CA ALA A 10 -7.44 -26.07 -4.23
C ALA A 10 -6.69 -24.84 -3.69
N LYS A 11 -6.37 -23.89 -4.58
CA LYS A 11 -5.73 -22.62 -4.20
C LYS A 11 -6.70 -21.91 -3.26
N ALA A 12 -6.32 -21.71 -2.00
CA ALA A 12 -7.15 -21.02 -1.02
C ALA A 12 -7.64 -19.69 -1.59
N ALA A 13 -8.93 -19.39 -1.42
CA ALA A 13 -9.53 -18.14 -1.86
C ALA A 13 -8.82 -16.95 -1.19
N ARG A 14 -8.61 -15.86 -1.94
CA ARG A 14 -7.98 -14.66 -1.40
C ARG A 14 -8.92 -13.99 -0.39
N PRO A 15 -8.43 -13.55 0.78
CA PRO A 15 -9.24 -12.82 1.75
C PRO A 15 -9.84 -11.56 1.12
N THR A 16 -11.14 -11.34 1.34
CA THR A 16 -11.89 -10.17 0.83
C THR A 16 -12.17 -9.14 1.92
N THR A 17 -11.87 -9.44 3.19
CA THR A 17 -12.00 -8.50 4.31
C THR A 17 -10.68 -8.39 5.07
N VAL A 18 -10.46 -7.23 5.72
CA VAL A 18 -9.26 -7.00 6.54
C VAL A 18 -9.17 -8.03 7.67
N ALA A 19 -10.29 -8.34 8.33
CA ALA A 19 -10.34 -9.33 9.40
C ALA A 19 -9.93 -10.73 8.90
N ALA A 20 -10.47 -11.19 7.76
CA ALA A 20 -10.09 -12.46 7.16
C ALA A 20 -8.61 -12.47 6.72
N TYR A 21 -8.11 -11.34 6.22
CA TYR A 21 -6.71 -11.19 5.85
C TYR A 21 -5.78 -11.34 7.06
N LEU A 22 -6.02 -10.58 8.13
CA LEU A 22 -5.24 -10.69 9.37
C LEU A 22 -5.32 -12.11 9.95
N ALA A 23 -6.51 -12.71 9.97
CA ALA A 23 -6.72 -14.09 10.42
C ALA A 23 -5.92 -15.13 9.60
N SER A 24 -5.63 -14.85 8.34
CA SER A 24 -4.87 -15.75 7.45
C SER A 24 -3.35 -15.69 7.66
N LEU A 25 -2.83 -14.66 8.34
CA LEU A 25 -1.40 -14.49 8.61
C LEU A 25 -0.94 -15.35 9.79
N THR A 26 0.35 -15.71 9.80
CA THR A 26 0.99 -16.28 10.99
C THR A 26 0.96 -15.25 12.14
N PRO A 27 0.98 -15.68 13.42
CA PRO A 27 0.92 -14.76 14.55
C PRO A 27 1.97 -13.64 14.50
N GLU A 28 3.19 -13.97 14.06
CA GLU A 28 4.31 -13.04 13.98
C GLU A 28 4.04 -11.96 12.92
N LYS A 29 3.60 -12.37 11.72
CA LYS A 29 3.27 -11.42 10.65
C LYS A 29 2.03 -10.60 10.96
N ARG A 30 1.02 -11.22 11.59
CA ARG A 30 -0.19 -10.52 12.02
C ARG A 30 0.16 -9.36 12.94
N THR A 31 1.00 -9.60 13.95
CA THR A 31 1.43 -8.58 14.90
C THR A 31 2.04 -7.37 14.19
N VAL A 32 3.02 -7.60 13.32
CA VAL A 32 3.68 -6.51 12.57
C VAL A 32 2.71 -5.76 11.65
N ILE A 33 1.81 -6.48 10.98
CA ILE A 33 0.81 -5.85 10.09
C ILE A 33 -0.23 -5.06 10.90
N GLU A 34 -0.63 -5.52 12.08
CA GLU A 34 -1.56 -4.80 12.95
C GLU A 34 -0.94 -3.50 13.48
N GLU A 35 0.34 -3.53 13.89
CA GLU A 35 1.10 -2.35 14.29
C GLU A 35 1.22 -1.34 13.14
N ALA A 36 1.65 -1.80 11.95
CA ALA A 36 1.75 -0.97 10.77
C ALA A 36 0.39 -0.41 10.34
N ARG A 37 -0.69 -1.21 10.43
CA ARG A 37 -2.05 -0.76 10.13
C ARG A 37 -2.50 0.33 11.09
N ALA A 38 -2.24 0.18 12.39
CA ALA A 38 -2.53 1.20 13.39
C ALA A 38 -1.74 2.49 13.12
N PHE A 39 -0.47 2.37 12.72
CA PHE A 39 0.37 3.48 12.32
C PHE A 39 -0.19 4.24 11.10
N VAL A 40 -0.61 3.53 10.04
CA VAL A 40 -1.23 4.18 8.86
C VAL A 40 -2.51 4.89 9.26
N ARG A 41 -3.42 4.22 9.98
CA ARG A 41 -4.70 4.80 10.42
C ARG A 41 -4.54 6.05 11.28
N ARG A 42 -3.45 6.17 12.02
CA ARG A 42 -3.17 7.35 12.85
C ARG A 42 -2.81 8.59 12.04
N HIS A 43 -2.16 8.43 10.88
CA HIS A 43 -1.62 9.57 10.12
C HIS A 43 -2.34 9.82 8.80
N ILE A 44 -3.07 8.82 8.27
CA ILE A 44 -3.77 8.99 7.01
C ILE A 44 -4.89 10.03 7.17
N PRO A 45 -5.03 11.00 6.24
CA PRO A 45 -6.08 12.00 6.32
C PRO A 45 -7.48 11.38 6.32
N LYS A 46 -8.43 12.07 6.95
CA LYS A 46 -9.83 11.64 6.94
C LYS A 46 -10.38 11.61 5.50
N GLY A 47 -11.25 10.65 5.23
CA GLY A 47 -11.95 10.49 3.94
C GLY A 47 -11.44 9.32 3.10
N TYR A 48 -10.26 8.77 3.37
CA TYR A 48 -9.85 7.51 2.75
C TYR A 48 -10.60 6.31 3.35
N ALA A 49 -11.15 5.46 2.49
CA ALA A 49 -11.79 4.21 2.88
C ALA A 49 -10.76 3.08 2.97
N GLU A 50 -10.88 2.22 3.99
CA GLU A 50 -10.06 1.02 4.13
C GLU A 50 -10.77 -0.19 3.50
N PHE A 51 -10.09 -0.90 2.60
CA PHE A 51 -10.64 -2.06 1.89
C PHE A 51 -9.55 -3.07 1.52
N MET A 52 -9.97 -4.29 1.15
CA MET A 52 -9.05 -5.28 0.57
C MET A 52 -9.00 -5.12 -0.94
N ASN A 53 -7.79 -5.05 -1.51
CA ASN A 53 -7.58 -5.18 -2.94
C ASN A 53 -6.23 -5.82 -3.22
N TRP A 54 -6.13 -6.56 -4.33
CA TRP A 54 -4.93 -7.29 -4.75
C TRP A 54 -4.29 -8.18 -3.66
N GLY A 55 -5.09 -8.63 -2.69
CA GLY A 55 -4.64 -9.49 -1.59
C GLY A 55 -3.93 -8.75 -0.44
N VAL A 56 -4.03 -7.42 -0.38
CA VAL A 56 -3.44 -6.59 0.69
C VAL A 56 -4.47 -5.57 1.20
N ILE A 57 -4.20 -4.99 2.37
CA ILE A 57 -5.01 -3.90 2.92
C ILE A 57 -4.69 -2.63 2.12
N ASN A 58 -5.70 -1.88 1.71
CA ASN A 58 -5.53 -0.60 1.03
C ASN A 58 -6.37 0.47 1.69
N TRP A 59 -5.89 1.70 1.61
CA TRP A 59 -6.62 2.92 1.86
C TRP A 59 -6.68 3.73 0.57
N GLY A 60 -7.88 4.14 0.19
CA GLY A 60 -8.09 4.79 -1.10
C GLY A 60 -9.45 5.44 -1.20
N ILE A 61 -9.73 5.97 -2.39
CA ILE A 61 -10.96 6.67 -2.72
C ILE A 61 -11.88 5.67 -3.43
N PRO A 62 -13.07 5.40 -2.87
CA PRO A 62 -14.01 4.43 -3.42
C PRO A 62 -14.58 4.92 -4.76
N LEU A 63 -15.05 4.00 -5.60
CA LEU A 63 -15.54 4.33 -6.95
C LEU A 63 -16.79 5.21 -6.93
N GLU A 64 -17.56 5.12 -5.84
CA GLU A 64 -18.72 5.96 -5.55
C GLU A 64 -18.35 7.45 -5.41
N GLU A 65 -17.11 7.74 -4.99
CA GLU A 65 -16.58 9.11 -4.87
C GLU A 65 -15.77 9.52 -6.11
N PHE A 66 -15.03 8.59 -6.71
CA PHE A 66 -14.25 8.84 -7.92
C PHE A 66 -14.19 7.60 -8.83
N SER A 67 -14.97 7.63 -9.91
CA SER A 67 -15.12 6.50 -10.84
C SER A 67 -14.18 6.55 -12.06
N ASP A 68 -13.61 7.71 -12.38
CA ASP A 68 -12.74 7.94 -13.54
C ASP A 68 -11.31 7.41 -13.30
N THR A 69 -11.22 6.11 -13.09
CA THR A 69 -9.97 5.37 -12.87
C THR A 69 -9.65 4.51 -14.09
N HIS A 70 -8.38 4.44 -14.46
CA HIS A 70 -7.95 3.72 -15.67
C HIS A 70 -8.24 2.20 -15.67
N ASN A 71 -8.59 1.61 -14.53
CA ASN A 71 -8.81 0.17 -14.36
C ASN A 71 -10.15 -0.18 -13.70
N GLY A 72 -11.02 0.81 -13.47
CA GLY A 72 -12.29 0.60 -12.78
C GLY A 72 -12.12 0.02 -11.37
N GLN A 73 -11.04 0.41 -10.67
CA GLN A 73 -10.77 0.02 -9.28
C GLN A 73 -10.66 1.27 -8.43
N PRO A 74 -10.96 1.21 -7.11
CA PRO A 74 -10.75 2.32 -6.20
C PRO A 74 -9.35 2.93 -6.31
N LEU A 75 -9.28 4.25 -6.30
CA LEU A 75 -8.02 4.98 -6.41
C LEU A 75 -7.24 4.84 -5.10
N SER A 76 -6.30 3.88 -5.07
CA SER A 76 -5.53 3.52 -3.89
C SER A 76 -4.44 4.53 -3.60
N TYR A 77 -4.29 4.94 -2.33
CA TYR A 77 -3.32 5.92 -1.87
C TYR A 77 -2.22 5.29 -1.01
N VAL A 78 -2.60 4.40 -0.08
CA VAL A 78 -1.66 3.61 0.74
C VAL A 78 -2.07 2.15 0.69
N GLY A 79 -1.11 1.24 0.60
CA GLY A 79 -1.34 -0.20 0.73
C GLY A 79 -0.43 -0.81 1.79
N LEU A 80 -0.86 -1.91 2.41
CA LEU A 80 -0.09 -2.62 3.43
C LEU A 80 -0.29 -4.14 3.26
N GLY A 81 0.81 -4.86 3.04
CA GLY A 81 0.77 -6.30 2.84
C GLY A 81 1.98 -7.04 3.38
N ALA A 82 1.72 -8.25 3.88
CA ALA A 82 2.74 -9.23 4.22
C ALA A 82 3.15 -10.05 2.98
N GLN A 83 4.43 -9.99 2.61
CA GLN A 83 5.06 -10.83 1.60
C GLN A 83 5.74 -12.04 2.24
N LYS A 84 6.29 -12.97 1.46
CA LYS A 84 6.92 -14.19 2.00
C LYS A 84 8.04 -13.89 3.00
N SER A 85 8.93 -12.95 2.68
CA SER A 85 10.16 -12.68 3.46
C SER A 85 10.24 -11.29 4.09
N TYR A 86 9.29 -10.42 3.78
CA TYR A 86 9.22 -9.03 4.25
C TYR A 86 7.75 -8.57 4.26
N ASN A 87 7.51 -7.39 4.78
CA ASN A 87 6.24 -6.65 4.68
C ASN A 87 6.45 -5.45 3.76
N SER A 88 5.38 -4.99 3.13
CA SER A 88 5.40 -3.90 2.16
C SER A 88 4.40 -2.83 2.57
N LEU A 89 4.89 -1.60 2.70
CA LEU A 89 4.07 -0.40 2.78
C LEU A 89 4.14 0.27 1.41
N TYR A 90 3.03 0.22 0.69
CA TYR A 90 2.88 0.84 -0.62
C TYR A 90 2.45 2.30 -0.41
N LEU A 91 3.28 3.23 -0.85
CA LEU A 91 3.02 4.67 -0.87
C LEU A 91 2.69 5.03 -2.33
N MET A 92 1.41 4.97 -2.68
CA MET A 92 0.98 4.86 -4.08
C MET A 92 1.26 6.13 -4.88
N GLY A 93 1.70 5.92 -6.10
CA GLY A 93 1.83 6.94 -7.13
C GLY A 93 0.92 6.68 -8.32
N THR A 94 0.75 7.69 -9.17
CA THR A 94 0.03 7.57 -10.44
C THR A 94 1.04 7.32 -11.57
N TYR A 95 0.72 6.41 -12.48
CA TYR A 95 1.51 6.21 -13.69
C TYR A 95 1.33 7.41 -14.62
N ASP A 96 2.41 8.14 -14.82
CA ASP A 96 2.52 9.26 -15.73
C ASP A 96 2.81 8.75 -17.14
N SER A 97 1.81 8.83 -18.00
CA SER A 97 1.91 8.39 -19.40
C SER A 97 2.84 9.28 -20.24
N SER A 98 3.14 10.51 -19.80
CA SER A 98 4.01 11.42 -20.54
C SER A 98 5.49 11.01 -20.48
N ASN A 99 5.90 10.37 -19.38
CA ASN A 99 7.29 9.97 -19.15
C ASN A 99 7.46 8.48 -18.83
N GLY A 100 6.36 7.72 -18.77
CA GLY A 100 6.34 6.28 -18.55
C GLY A 100 6.74 5.85 -17.13
N LYS A 101 6.64 6.75 -16.14
CA LYS A 101 7.06 6.49 -14.75
C LYS A 101 5.87 6.55 -13.79
N TYR A 102 5.96 5.80 -12.70
CA TYR A 102 5.10 6.03 -11.56
C TYR A 102 5.62 7.25 -10.80
N THR A 103 4.76 8.23 -10.60
CA THR A 103 5.06 9.43 -9.84
C THR A 103 4.26 9.36 -8.55
N PRO A 104 4.87 9.45 -7.37
CA PRO A 104 4.14 9.65 -6.12
C PRO A 104 3.78 11.13 -5.92
N PRO A 105 2.78 11.45 -5.07
CA PRO A 105 2.47 12.83 -4.69
C PRO A 105 3.52 13.44 -3.73
N PHE A 106 4.54 12.68 -3.34
CA PHE A 106 5.65 13.11 -2.48
C PHE A 106 6.98 13.00 -3.21
N SER A 107 7.99 13.74 -2.75
CA SER A 107 9.36 13.61 -3.28
C SER A 107 10.05 12.38 -2.68
N GLU A 108 10.57 11.48 -3.52
CA GLU A 108 11.40 10.36 -3.07
C GLU A 108 12.61 10.82 -2.24
N LYS A 109 13.18 11.99 -2.58
CA LYS A 109 14.31 12.58 -1.87
C LYS A 109 14.02 12.82 -0.38
N LEU A 110 12.77 13.10 -0.02
CA LEU A 110 12.36 13.28 1.38
C LEU A 110 12.63 12.01 2.20
N LEU A 111 12.28 10.83 1.68
CA LEU A 111 12.52 9.56 2.35
C LEU A 111 14.02 9.21 2.35
N VAL A 112 14.71 9.42 1.22
CA VAL A 112 16.16 9.15 1.11
C VAL A 112 16.95 9.95 2.16
N ASP A 113 16.71 11.26 2.25
CA ASP A 113 17.43 12.13 3.17
C ASP A 113 17.08 11.81 4.63
N ALA A 114 15.81 11.52 4.94
CA ALA A 114 15.36 11.19 6.29
C ALA A 114 15.95 9.87 6.80
N PHE A 115 15.90 8.81 5.98
CA PHE A 115 16.50 7.51 6.34
C PHE A 115 18.02 7.63 6.53
N LYS A 116 18.70 8.34 5.63
CA LYS A 116 20.14 8.61 5.75
C LYS A 116 20.46 9.35 7.05
N LYS A 117 19.70 10.41 7.39
CA LYS A 117 19.88 11.18 8.63
C LYS A 117 19.64 10.33 9.88
N ALA A 118 18.68 9.41 9.83
CA ALA A 118 18.37 8.50 10.92
C ALA A 118 19.32 7.29 11.02
N GLY A 119 20.29 7.16 10.11
CA GLY A 119 21.17 5.98 10.05
C GLY A 119 20.45 4.69 9.70
N LYS A 120 19.23 4.77 9.14
CA LYS A 120 18.42 3.61 8.74
C LYS A 120 18.63 3.29 7.27
N ARG A 121 18.62 2.00 6.92
CA ARG A 121 18.66 1.56 5.53
C ARG A 121 17.28 1.79 4.89
N LEU A 122 17.25 2.53 3.79
CA LEU A 122 16.07 2.61 2.94
C LEU A 122 16.06 1.42 1.98
N ASP A 123 15.09 0.52 2.14
CA ASP A 123 14.79 -0.56 1.18
C ASP A 123 13.46 -0.24 0.49
N MET A 124 13.54 0.24 -0.75
CA MET A 124 12.37 0.72 -1.50
C MET A 124 12.37 0.18 -2.93
N GLY A 125 11.21 -0.27 -3.40
CA GLY A 125 10.91 -0.46 -4.82
C GLY A 125 10.42 0.83 -5.47
N LYS A 126 9.61 0.74 -6.55
CA LYS A 126 9.09 1.94 -7.23
C LYS A 126 8.20 2.82 -6.33
N CYS A 127 7.41 2.18 -5.47
CA CYS A 127 6.45 2.85 -4.60
C CYS A 127 6.25 2.09 -3.27
N CYS A 128 7.10 1.11 -2.96
CA CYS A 128 6.90 0.22 -1.83
C CYS A 128 8.13 0.21 -0.92
N LEU A 129 7.93 0.51 0.36
CA LEU A 129 8.93 0.34 1.39
C LEU A 129 8.87 -1.09 1.91
N HIS A 130 10.02 -1.77 1.92
CA HIS A 130 10.13 -3.11 2.48
C HIS A 130 10.64 -3.04 3.93
N PHE A 131 10.00 -3.79 4.82
CA PHE A 131 10.36 -3.82 6.24
C PHE A 131 10.05 -5.20 6.85
N LYS A 132 10.76 -5.58 7.91
CA LYS A 132 10.45 -6.79 8.69
C LYS A 132 9.71 -6.44 9.97
N GLN A 133 10.10 -5.34 10.61
CA GLN A 133 9.48 -4.75 11.78
C GLN A 133 9.18 -3.28 11.51
N LEU A 134 8.18 -2.71 12.19
CA LEU A 134 7.80 -1.31 11.97
C LEU A 134 8.98 -0.35 12.23
N ASP A 135 9.82 -0.70 13.20
CA ASP A 135 11.03 0.05 13.58
C ASP A 135 12.15 0.02 12.53
N ASP A 136 12.06 -0.80 11.48
CA ASP A 136 13.00 -0.72 10.35
C ASP A 136 12.79 0.58 9.55
N LEU A 137 11.60 1.19 9.64
CA LEU A 137 11.24 2.42 8.93
C LEU A 137 11.65 3.67 9.71
N GLU A 138 11.97 4.76 9.01
CA GLU A 138 12.03 6.09 9.60
C GLU A 138 10.60 6.65 9.73
N LEU A 139 9.96 6.38 10.88
CA LEU A 139 8.53 6.61 11.07
C LEU A 139 8.11 8.07 10.92
N THR A 140 8.99 9.04 11.16
CA THR A 140 8.65 10.46 11.07
C THR A 140 8.37 10.88 9.63
N SER A 141 9.28 10.54 8.72
CA SER A 141 9.14 10.82 7.29
C SER A 141 8.06 9.98 6.65
N VAL A 142 7.92 8.71 7.05
CA VAL A 142 6.82 7.86 6.55
C VAL A 142 5.46 8.41 6.98
N ALA A 143 5.31 8.84 8.24
CA ALA A 143 4.10 9.51 8.72
C ALA A 143 3.81 10.78 7.92
N THR A 144 4.85 11.59 7.66
CA THR A 144 4.74 12.82 6.85
C THR A 144 4.23 12.51 5.45
N VAL A 145 4.73 11.46 4.80
CA VAL A 145 4.27 11.05 3.47
C VAL A 145 2.83 10.55 3.49
N ILE A 146 2.46 9.71 4.46
CA ILE A 146 1.07 9.22 4.61
C ILE A 146 0.08 10.37 4.83
N ALA A 147 0.50 11.42 5.53
CA ALA A 147 -0.35 12.59 5.84
C ALA A 147 -0.41 13.64 4.70
N MET A 148 0.39 13.49 3.64
CA MET A 148 0.73 14.58 2.73
C MET A 148 -0.41 15.02 1.81
N SER A 149 -1.40 14.16 1.56
CA SER A 149 -2.46 14.46 0.60
C SER A 149 -3.80 13.99 1.14
N THR A 150 -4.76 14.90 1.20
CA THR A 150 -6.17 14.59 1.39
C THR A 150 -6.73 13.88 0.15
N PRO A 151 -7.88 13.20 0.24
CA PRO A 151 -8.54 12.58 -0.92
C PRO A 151 -8.72 13.56 -2.09
N LYS A 152 -9.14 14.80 -1.81
CA LYS A 152 -9.35 15.85 -2.80
C LYS A 152 -8.06 16.23 -3.52
N GLU A 153 -6.97 16.43 -2.78
CA GLU A 153 -5.65 16.74 -3.36
C GLU A 153 -5.12 15.58 -4.19
N TYR A 154 -5.35 14.34 -3.74
CA TYR A 154 -4.94 13.15 -4.46
C TYR A 154 -5.71 12.96 -5.77
N ILE A 155 -7.02 13.25 -5.81
CA ILE A 155 -7.80 13.27 -7.06
C ILE A 155 -7.25 14.35 -8.01
N ALA A 156 -6.99 15.56 -7.52
CA ALA A 156 -6.45 16.65 -8.34
C ALA A 156 -5.07 16.29 -8.93
N TYR A 157 -4.22 15.67 -8.10
CA TYR A 157 -2.94 15.10 -8.52
C TYR A 157 -3.13 14.04 -9.61
N TYR A 158 -4.02 13.07 -9.39
CA TYR A 158 -4.30 11.98 -10.34
C TYR A 158 -4.76 12.54 -11.69
N ARG A 159 -5.74 13.45 -11.70
CA ARG A 159 -6.26 14.07 -12.93
C ARG A 159 -5.16 14.75 -13.73
N ARG A 160 -4.30 15.54 -13.06
CA ARG A 160 -3.17 16.21 -13.71
C ARG A 160 -2.21 15.22 -14.38
N VAL A 161 -1.83 14.15 -13.68
CA VAL A 161 -0.90 13.13 -14.21
C VAL A 161 -1.53 12.33 -15.35
N LYS A 162 -2.85 12.13 -15.32
CA LYS A 162 -3.58 11.42 -16.37
C LYS A 162 -4.02 12.30 -17.54
N GLY A 163 -3.83 13.62 -17.46
CA GLY A 163 -4.33 14.57 -18.47
C GLY A 163 -5.85 14.70 -18.50
N LEU A 164 -6.51 14.51 -17.36
CA LEU A 164 -7.97 14.64 -17.16
C LEU A 164 -8.36 16.01 -16.57
N ALA A 165 -7.39 16.93 -16.47
CA ALA A 165 -7.54 18.26 -15.87
C ALA A 165 -7.52 19.36 -16.93
#